data_AF-A0A855K9Z5-F1
#
_entry.id   AF-A0A855K9Z5-F1
#
_cell.length_a   1.000
_cell.length_b   1.000
_cell.length_c   1.000
_cell.angle_alpha   90.00
_cell.angle_beta   90.00
_cell.angle_gamma   90.00
#
_symmetry.space_group_name_H-M   'P 1'
#
loop_
_entity.id
_entity.type
_entity.pdbx_description
1 polymer ?
#
loop_
_entity_poly.entity_id
_entity_poly.type
_entity_poly.pdbx_seq_one_letter_code
_entity_poly.pdbx_strand_id
1 'polypeptide(L)' 'MRGGRLGAYEILRHVGHGATASVFEGRHVALGKQVAIKVLHEHLASDAQVAARFLREGRVAAQLRHPNVLD' A
#
# COMPACT_ATOMS: atom_id res chain seq x y z
N MET A 1 17.11 1.22 -0.45
CA MET A 1 16.38 2.41 0.04
C MET A 1 16.34 2.33 1.56
N ARG A 2 17.09 3.18 2.27
CA ARG A 2 17.04 3.29 3.74
C ARG A 2 15.79 4.10 4.12
N GLY A 3 15.14 3.72 5.23
CA GLY A 3 13.83 4.19 5.70
C GLY A 3 13.39 5.58 5.24
N GLY A 4 12.26 5.61 4.52
CA GLY A 4 11.59 6.83 4.08
C GLY A 4 10.24 6.98 4.78
N ARG A 5 9.75 8.22 4.89
CA ARG A 5 8.39 8.50 5.37
C ARG A 5 7.48 8.84 4.20
N LEU A 6 6.29 8.27 4.19
CA LEU A 6 5.21 8.62 3.29
C LEU A 6 4.04 9.13 4.13
N GLY A 7 3.95 10.45 4.28
CA GLY A 7 2.96 11.07 5.17
C GLY A 7 3.09 10.53 6.61
N ALA A 8 1.99 9.98 7.15
CA ALA A 8 1.93 9.41 8.49
C ALA A 8 2.62 8.04 8.65
N TYR A 9 3.16 7.48 7.57
CA TYR A 9 3.72 6.15 7.54
C TYR A 9 5.24 6.16 7.43
N GLU A 10 5.89 5.33 8.23
CA GLU A 10 7.30 5.00 8.10
C GLU A 10 7.43 3.71 7.29
N ILE A 11 8.27 3.71 6.26
CA ILE A 11 8.58 2.52 5.46
C ILE A 11 9.70 1.76 6.15
N LEU A 12 9.42 0.52 6.56
CA LEU A 12 10.36 -0.33 7.29
C LEU A 12 11.20 -1.17 6.32
N ARG A 13 10.55 -1.95 5.45
CA ARG A 13 11.25 -2.80 4.47
C ARG A 13 10.38 -3.13 3.26
N HIS A 14 11.03 -3.50 2.16
CA HIS A 14 10.33 -4.08 1.01
C HIS A 14 9.85 -5.49 1.34
N VAL A 15 8.60 -5.80 0.98
CA VAL A 15 7.99 -7.12 1.18
C VAL A 15 7.95 -7.88 -0.14
N GLY A 16 7.55 -7.23 -1.22
CA GLY A 16 7.43 -7.90 -2.51
C GLY A 16 7.11 -6.96 -3.66
N HIS A 17 7.34 -7.45 -4.88
CA HIS A 17 7.08 -6.73 -6.11
C HIS A 17 6.12 -7.56 -6.96
N GLY A 18 5.03 -6.95 -7.40
CA GLY A 18 4.06 -7.54 -8.32
C GLY A 18 3.99 -6.77 -9.62
N ALA A 19 3.16 -7.21 -10.56
CA ALA A 19 3.07 -6.61 -11.90
C ALA A 19 2.68 -5.13 -11.90
N THR A 20 1.85 -4.68 -10.95
CA THR A 20 1.34 -3.31 -10.91
C THR A 20 1.96 -2.44 -9.81
N ALA A 21 2.46 -3.06 -8.75
CA ALA A 21 2.84 -2.35 -7.55
C ALA A 21 3.90 -3.11 -6.75
N SER A 22 4.68 -2.35 -5.99
CA SER A 22 5.51 -2.87 -4.91
C SER A 22 4.76 -2.77 -3.58
N VAL A 23 5.00 -3.75 -2.70
CA VAL A 23 4.47 -3.79 -1.34
C VAL A 23 5.61 -3.64 -0.36
N PHE A 24 5.41 -2.75 0.60
CA PHE A 24 6.34 -2.50 1.69
C PHE A 24 5.66 -2.78 3.03
N GLU A 25 6.44 -3.24 3.98
CA GLU A 25 6.06 -3.21 5.39
C GLU A 25 6.31 -1.79 5.88
N GLY A 26 5.31 -1.23 6.56
CA GLY A 26 5.39 0.08 7.16
C GLY A 26 4.76 0.12 8.54
N ARG A 27 4.88 1.28 9.18
CA ARG A 27 4.26 1.57 10.47
C ARG A 27 3.56 2.92 10.41
N HIS A 28 2.29 2.97 10.80
CA HIS A 28 1.61 4.24 11.02
C HIS A 28 2.18 4.87 12.30
N VAL A 29 2.90 5.97 12.17
CA VAL A 29 3.73 6.52 13.26
C VAL A 29 2.87 6.88 14.48
N ALA A 30 1.75 7.57 14.28
CA ALA A 30 0.92 8.02 15.41
C ALA A 30 0.17 6.89 16.13
N LEU A 31 -0.03 5.74 15.46
CA LEU A 31 -0.83 4.63 15.99
C LEU A 31 0.05 3.44 16.40
N GLY A 32 1.31 3.42 16.00
CA GLY A 32 2.20 2.26 16.17
C GLY A 32 1.79 1.01 15.38
N LYS A 33 0.68 1.04 14.62
CA LYS A 33 0.16 -0.12 13.86
C LYS A 33 1.09 -0.45 12.68
N GLN A 34 1.48 -1.72 12.56
CA GLN A 34 2.12 -2.23 11.34
C GLN A 34 1.11 -2.30 10.20
N VAL A 35 1.53 -1.92 9.00
CA VAL A 35 0.68 -1.84 7.81
C VAL A 35 1.42 -2.33 6.58
N ALA A 36 0.68 -2.80 5.59
CA ALA A 36 1.18 -2.99 4.24
C ALA A 36 0.97 -1.71 3.42
N ILE A 37 2.02 -1.20 2.79
CA ILE A 37 1.97 -0.02 1.92
C ILE A 37 2.16 -0.50 0.49
N LYS A 38 1.11 -0.42 -0.32
CA LYS A 38 1.15 -0.74 -1.75
C LYS A 38 1.45 0.54 -2.53
N VAL A 39 2.46 0.51 -3.39
CA VAL A 39 2.91 1.65 -4.21
C VAL A 39 2.82 1.27 -5.68
N LEU A 40 1.97 1.96 -6.43
CA LEU A 40 1.83 1.77 -7.88
C LEU A 40 3.15 2.11 -8.58
N HIS A 41 3.55 1.32 -9.58
CA HIS A 41 4.75 1.61 -10.35
C HIS A 41 4.57 2.88 -11.19
N GLU A 42 5.61 3.70 -11.26
CA GLU A 42 5.58 5.01 -11.93
C GLU A 42 5.16 4.92 -13.40
N HIS A 43 5.66 3.91 -14.13
CA HIS A 43 5.31 3.68 -15.54
C HIS A 43 3.84 3.33 -15.77
N LEU A 44 3.10 2.96 -14.72
CA LEU A 44 1.66 2.68 -14.77
C LEU A 44 0.81 3.81 -14.19
N ALA A 45 1.44 4.81 -13.55
CA ALA A 45 0.72 5.90 -12.90
C ALA A 45 0.07 6.87 -13.89
N SER A 46 0.59 6.95 -15.13
CA SER A 46 -0.01 7.76 -16.21
C SER A 46 -1.24 7.12 -16.84
N ASP A 47 -1.47 5.82 -16.63
CA ASP A 47 -2.67 5.14 -17.10
C ASP A 47 -3.82 5.36 -16.10
N ALA A 48 -4.79 6.19 -16.50
CA ALA A 48 -5.93 6.53 -15.66
C ALA A 48 -6.79 5.32 -15.28
N GLN A 49 -6.90 4.29 -16.13
CA GLN A 49 -7.66 3.09 -15.80
C GLN A 49 -6.93 2.25 -14.75
N VAL A 50 -5.62 2.11 -14.88
CA VAL A 50 -4.80 1.39 -13.89
C VAL A 50 -4.82 2.12 -12.55
N ALA A 51 -4.62 3.44 -12.54
CA ALA A 51 -4.71 4.25 -11.32
C ALA A 51 -6.10 4.15 -10.67
N ALA A 52 -7.18 4.24 -11.46
CA ALA A 52 -8.54 4.09 -10.95
C ALA A 52 -8.80 2.71 -10.33
N ARG A 53 -8.32 1.65 -10.99
CA ARG A 53 -8.42 0.28 -10.46
C ARG A 53 -7.65 0.12 -9.16
N PHE A 54 -6.43 0.65 -9.10
CA PHE A 54 -5.58 0.62 -7.91
C PHE A 54 -6.28 1.27 -6.71
N LEU A 55 -6.86 2.46 -6.89
CA LEU A 55 -7.62 3.15 -5.85
C LEU A 55 -8.88 2.38 -5.46
N ARG A 56 -9.59 1.78 -6.42
CA ARG A 56 -10.79 0.97 -6.15
C ARG A 56 -10.46 -0.24 -5.28
N GLU A 57 -9.40 -0.97 -5.59
CA GLU A 57 -8.95 -2.13 -4.80
C GLU A 57 -8.64 -1.73 -3.35
N GLY A 58 -7.93 -0.62 -3.15
CA GLY A 58 -7.64 -0.10 -1.81
C GLY A 58 -8.91 0.26 -1.02
N ARG A 59 -9.89 0.90 -1.66
CA ARG A 59 -11.18 1.25 -1.00
C ARG A 59 -11.99 0.03 -0.62
N VAL A 60 -12.03 -0.99 -1.49
CA VAL A 60 -12.75 -2.24 -1.20
C VAL A 60 -12.08 -2.97 -0.05
N ALA A 61 -10.75 -3.09 -0.07
CA ALA A 61 -10.00 -3.72 1.02
C ALA A 61 -10.26 -3.04 2.38
N ALA A 62 -10.29 -1.70 2.41
CA ALA A 62 -10.55 -0.94 3.64
C ALA A 62 -11.99 -1.11 4.19
N GLN A 63 -12.94 -1.54 3.36
CA GLN A 63 -14.33 -1.76 3.77
C GLN A 63 -14.62 -3.20 4.18
N LEU A 64 -13.77 -4.16 3.77
CA LEU A 64 -13.95 -5.56 4.12
C LEU A 64 -13.63 -5.78 5.59
N ARG A 65 -14.63 -6.24 6.36
CA ARG A 65 -14.46 -6.73 7.73
C ARG A 65 -15.00 -8.14 7.79
N HIS A 66 -14.11 -9.11 7.88
CA HIS A 66 -14.46 -10.52 7.98
C HIS A 66 -13.32 -11.26 8.71
N PRO A 67 -13.59 -12.23 9.61
CA PRO A 67 -12.55 -12.92 10.37
C PRO A 67 -11.48 -13.63 9.52
N ASN A 68 -11.79 -13.92 8.26
CA ASN A 68 -10.86 -14.53 7.30
C ASN A 68 -10.24 -13.54 6.30
N VAL A 69 -10.39 -12.23 6.52
CA VAL A 69 -9.82 -11.17 5.68
C VAL A 69 -8.93 -10.30 6.57
N LEU A 70 -7.71 -10.04 6.10
CA LEU A 70 -6.73 -9.20 6.80
C LEU A 70 -7.10 -7.71 6.68
N ASP A 71 -6.99 -6.95 7.79
CA ASP A 71 -7.39 -5.54 7.93
C ASP A 71 -6.30 -4.56 8.43
#